data_AF-A0A061QI12-F1
#
_entry.id   AF-A0A061QI12-F1
#
_cell.length_a   1.000
_cell.length_b   1.000
_cell.length_c   1.000
_cell.angle_alpha   90.00
_cell.angle_beta   90.00
_cell.angle_gamma   90.00
#
_symmetry.space_group_name_H-M   'P 1'
#
loop_
_entity.id
_entity.type
_entity.pdbx_description
1 polymer ?
#
loop_
_entity_poly.entity_id
_entity_poly.type
_entity_poly.pdbx_seq_one_letter_code
_entity_poly.pdbx_strand_id
1 'polypeptide(L)'
;MTSPGVGLPPIGPAKTTSGKSQRLNSRLPSIHGQAEPVEAVPQPESSQTSDLSQRLGSNPFVLPPEEEVFRMREVEKQRKAEERERLRHMSVADKTTFSSRSASKAPRRVAEGRRALPPKGDTAAQQAMPSDHRRKEKEVMADFIQKKREIFLVQMSLDTKRAEIRKLEERAVQREDALKKSERMLEDDALRFEGFLKENDQKVQEAIKSAEVATKAKQDKMQEIKRLNAAIAAIRSELSKYEEQLEDCKKYKDFLNGITPADFFEEQAHKRVKRREAQLAAWEAECQRIRQLKEDTRNEKEQAESDYANARTQQEAERAEAAIKETTARLAEVLKIPEPPEPLEEESHDEVPEMYFKNSSQLLSIFSELEQSNLFLIQNAQESEEALEELRANYNTKREEMEAETASLQQQLKDLQRSIAREKAKKEILKTQTMKNSDGVMSFNGQSVSMDDLISKVSEVYVQCGFDRDASAGILQLLTNIEVRLDEYVGIVSKMPEEFVEATEKSREKERRTAAREQKIAASKREQEARLKRALERARAPIHKKTGKALMPRSQPIRKKKVQEENKLNDEEVELQAFLARPDL
;
A
#
# COMPACT_ATOMS: atom_id res chain seq x y z
N MET A 1 8.73 15.85 -46.67
CA MET A 1 10.02 16.36 -46.20
C MET A 1 10.25 15.77 -44.81
N THR A 2 10.79 14.56 -44.77
CA THR A 2 12.19 14.28 -44.35
C THR A 2 12.45 14.61 -42.87
N SER A 3 12.36 13.55 -42.06
CA SER A 3 12.97 13.34 -40.73
C SER A 3 14.51 13.53 -40.77
N PRO A 4 15.31 13.22 -39.71
CA PRO A 4 15.05 12.82 -38.30
C PRO A 4 15.92 13.64 -37.29
N GLY A 5 15.77 13.62 -35.96
CA GLY A 5 15.73 12.50 -35.02
C GLY A 5 17.14 12.18 -34.50
N VAL A 6 17.48 12.62 -33.28
CA VAL A 6 18.69 12.19 -32.54
C VAL A 6 18.25 11.75 -31.15
N GLY A 7 18.11 10.43 -30.98
CA GLY A 7 17.93 9.76 -29.69
C GLY A 7 19.28 9.29 -29.15
N LEU A 8 19.53 9.54 -27.86
CA LEU A 8 20.65 8.99 -27.11
C LEU A 8 20.25 7.62 -26.52
N PRO A 9 21.08 6.57 -26.64
CA PRO A 9 20.77 5.25 -26.10
C PRO A 9 21.30 5.07 -24.65
N PRO A 10 20.70 4.17 -23.85
CA PRO A 10 21.19 3.81 -22.52
C PRO A 10 22.27 2.72 -22.61
N ILE A 11 23.27 2.84 -21.74
CA ILE A 11 24.37 1.89 -21.57
C ILE A 11 23.87 0.69 -20.75
N GLY A 12 23.82 -0.48 -21.39
CA GLY A 12 23.63 -1.77 -20.74
C GLY A 12 24.98 -2.50 -20.51
N PRO A 13 25.10 -3.33 -19.45
CA PRO A 13 26.36 -3.96 -19.03
C PRO A 13 26.68 -5.26 -19.79
N ALA A 14 27.97 -5.50 -20.01
CA ALA A 14 28.49 -6.73 -20.62
C ALA A 14 28.47 -7.92 -19.65
N LYS A 15 28.00 -9.06 -20.16
CA LYS A 15 28.05 -10.40 -19.58
C LYS A 15 29.35 -11.12 -19.96
N THR A 16 29.89 -11.91 -19.03
CA THR A 16 30.59 -13.19 -19.31
C THR A 16 30.07 -14.19 -18.25
N THR A 17 29.15 -15.12 -18.59
CA THR A 17 29.40 -16.54 -18.94
C THR A 17 30.34 -17.24 -17.95
N SER A 18 30.06 -18.36 -17.29
CA SER A 18 29.25 -19.54 -17.64
C SER A 18 29.18 -20.52 -16.45
N GLY A 19 28.00 -21.10 -16.19
CA GLY A 19 27.74 -22.48 -15.70
C GLY A 19 28.17 -22.86 -14.26
N LYS A 20 27.45 -23.68 -13.48
CA LYS A 20 26.33 -24.60 -13.76
C LYS A 20 25.86 -25.21 -12.42
N SER A 21 24.59 -25.62 -12.37
CA SER A 21 23.96 -26.57 -11.41
C SER A 21 23.61 -26.07 -10.00
N GLN A 22 22.54 -26.48 -9.33
CA GLN A 22 21.19 -27.01 -9.62
C GLN A 22 20.59 -27.38 -8.23
N ARG A 23 19.27 -27.26 -8.07
CA ARG A 23 18.38 -27.73 -6.95
C ARG A 23 18.37 -26.85 -5.69
N LEU A 24 17.28 -26.15 -5.34
CA LEU A 24 15.88 -26.51 -4.99
C LEU A 24 15.67 -27.00 -3.54
N ASN A 25 14.78 -26.26 -2.86
CA ASN A 25 13.93 -26.59 -1.70
C ASN A 25 14.60 -26.65 -0.32
N SER A 26 13.98 -26.30 0.82
CA SER A 26 12.88 -25.43 1.27
C SER A 26 12.64 -25.79 2.75
N ARG A 27 12.28 -24.80 3.61
CA ARG A 27 11.56 -24.91 4.91
C ARG A 27 12.31 -25.39 6.20
N LEU A 28 12.59 -24.42 7.09
CA LEU A 28 12.15 -24.20 8.51
C LEU A 28 11.56 -25.38 9.35
N PRO A 29 11.44 -25.32 10.72
CA PRO A 29 11.83 -24.27 11.71
C PRO A 29 12.41 -24.77 13.09
N SER A 30 12.82 -23.83 13.97
CA SER A 30 12.55 -23.62 15.43
C SER A 30 12.14 -24.84 16.32
N ILE A 31 12.48 -25.08 17.61
CA ILE A 31 12.53 -24.25 18.84
C ILE A 31 13.08 -25.11 20.05
N HIS A 32 13.58 -24.44 21.11
CA HIS A 32 13.58 -24.80 22.55
C HIS A 32 14.45 -25.92 23.18
N GLY A 33 15.08 -25.59 24.32
CA GLY A 33 15.36 -26.55 25.42
C GLY A 33 16.57 -26.22 26.31
N GLN A 34 16.32 -25.68 27.50
CA GLN A 34 17.29 -25.55 28.60
C GLN A 34 17.60 -26.91 29.26
N ALA A 35 18.78 -27.06 29.88
CA ALA A 35 19.01 -27.57 31.25
C ALA A 35 20.37 -28.31 31.40
N GLU A 36 21.22 -27.80 32.30
CA GLU A 36 22.17 -28.55 33.16
C GLU A 36 21.36 -29.34 34.25
N PRO A 37 21.89 -30.30 35.09
CA PRO A 37 23.30 -30.49 35.52
C PRO A 37 23.78 -31.97 35.88
N VAL A 38 25.08 -32.10 36.23
CA VAL A 38 25.86 -33.05 37.12
C VAL A 38 26.07 -34.58 36.87
N GLU A 39 27.35 -34.99 37.07
CA GLU A 39 27.93 -36.28 37.62
C GLU A 39 27.94 -37.54 36.71
N ALA A 40 28.98 -38.39 36.60
CA ALA A 40 30.26 -38.61 37.27
C ALA A 40 31.21 -39.47 36.35
N VAL A 41 32.50 -39.55 36.70
CA VAL A 41 33.62 -40.28 36.01
C VAL A 41 33.80 -41.69 36.63
N PRO A 42 34.14 -42.79 35.90
CA PRO A 42 35.55 -43.19 35.66
C PRO A 42 35.90 -43.88 34.30
N GLN A 43 37.18 -43.73 33.93
CA GLN A 43 37.98 -44.29 32.80
C GLN A 43 38.18 -45.83 32.90
N PRO A 44 38.88 -46.55 31.97
CA PRO A 44 39.72 -46.14 30.81
C PRO A 44 39.44 -46.94 29.51
N GLU A 45 40.14 -46.65 28.40
CA GLU A 45 40.81 -47.63 27.50
C GLU A 45 41.51 -46.88 26.34
N SER A 46 42.75 -47.30 26.09
CA SER A 46 43.75 -46.75 25.17
C SER A 46 43.49 -47.08 23.70
N SER A 47 43.87 -46.18 22.78
CA SER A 47 44.41 -46.54 21.45
C SER A 47 45.05 -45.33 20.77
N GLN A 48 46.36 -45.21 20.93
CA GLN A 48 47.23 -44.36 20.11
C GLN A 48 47.37 -44.99 18.72
N THR A 49 46.71 -44.46 17.70
CA THR A 49 47.17 -44.61 16.29
C THR A 49 46.68 -43.43 15.46
N SER A 50 47.59 -42.52 15.09
CA SER A 50 47.52 -41.69 13.86
C SER A 50 48.61 -40.61 13.77
N ASP A 51 49.57 -40.54 14.70
CA ASP A 51 50.50 -39.40 14.79
C ASP A 51 51.75 -39.49 13.89
N LEU A 52 51.84 -40.49 13.01
CA LEU A 52 52.98 -40.68 12.10
C LEU A 52 52.75 -40.14 10.69
N SER A 53 51.51 -39.91 10.26
CA SER A 53 51.24 -39.37 8.91
C SER A 53 51.26 -37.84 8.84
N GLN A 54 51.11 -37.14 9.96
CA GLN A 54 51.09 -35.66 9.99
C GLN A 54 52.49 -35.02 9.98
N ARG A 55 53.54 -35.74 10.40
CA ARG A 55 54.90 -35.17 10.53
C ARG A 55 55.71 -35.06 9.24
N LEU A 56 55.28 -35.67 8.14
CA LEU A 56 56.02 -35.65 6.87
C LEU A 56 55.40 -34.73 5.80
N GLY A 57 54.30 -34.05 6.10
CA GLY A 57 53.59 -33.17 5.15
C GLY A 57 53.66 -31.67 5.46
N SER A 58 54.19 -31.26 6.62
CA SER A 58 54.13 -29.86 7.05
C SER A 58 55.42 -29.10 6.75
N ASN A 59 55.26 -27.93 6.13
CA ASN A 59 56.33 -27.06 5.67
C ASN A 59 57.21 -26.61 6.86
N PRO A 60 58.54 -26.85 6.84
CA PRO A 60 59.43 -26.57 7.97
C PRO A 60 59.63 -25.09 8.30
N PHE A 61 59.03 -24.18 7.52
CA PHE A 61 59.07 -22.73 7.74
C PHE A 61 57.74 -22.13 8.20
N VAL A 62 56.73 -22.96 8.51
CA VAL A 62 55.47 -22.49 9.11
C VAL A 62 55.54 -22.73 10.62
N LEU A 63 55.40 -21.66 11.41
CA LEU A 63 55.36 -21.78 12.87
C LEU A 63 54.12 -22.61 13.27
N PRO A 64 54.28 -23.67 14.09
CA PRO A 64 53.16 -24.42 14.62
C PRO A 64 52.21 -23.52 15.44
N PRO A 65 50.90 -23.83 15.48
CA PRO A 65 49.93 -23.11 16.30
C PRO A 65 50.37 -23.04 17.78
N GLU A 66 50.10 -21.92 18.45
CA GLU A 66 50.60 -21.67 19.81
C GLU A 66 50.22 -22.76 20.81
N GLU A 67 49.03 -23.34 20.70
CA GLU A 67 48.59 -24.48 21.54
C GLU A 67 49.49 -25.71 21.41
N GLU A 68 50.01 -26.00 20.21
CA GLU A 68 50.91 -27.13 19.99
C GLU A 68 52.31 -26.86 20.55
N VAL A 69 52.76 -25.61 20.47
CA VAL A 69 54.03 -25.15 21.08
C VAL A 69 53.96 -25.25 22.61
N PHE A 70 52.84 -24.85 23.21
CA PHE A 70 52.64 -25.00 24.66
C PHE A 70 52.63 -26.46 25.09
N ARG A 71 51.90 -27.34 24.38
CA ARG A 71 51.91 -28.79 24.65
C ARG A 71 53.29 -29.41 24.50
N MET A 72 54.02 -29.07 23.44
CA MET A 72 55.39 -29.55 23.23
C MET A 72 56.35 -29.09 24.35
N ARG A 73 56.20 -27.85 24.81
CA ARG A 73 57.00 -27.30 25.91
C ARG A 73 56.64 -27.93 27.26
N GLU A 74 55.36 -28.25 27.49
CA GLU A 74 54.93 -28.99 28.68
C GLU A 74 55.44 -30.43 28.69
N VAL A 75 55.36 -31.14 27.57
CA VAL A 75 55.91 -32.50 27.42
C VAL A 75 57.44 -32.49 27.61
N GLU A 76 58.15 -31.51 27.06
CA GLU A 76 59.60 -31.39 27.27
C GLU A 76 59.96 -31.09 28.74
N LYS A 77 59.14 -30.26 29.41
CA LYS A 77 59.29 -29.94 30.83
C LYS A 77 59.03 -31.17 31.70
N GLN A 78 58.01 -31.97 31.38
CA GLN A 78 57.72 -33.25 32.04
C GLN A 78 58.86 -34.24 31.85
N ARG A 79 59.35 -34.43 30.62
CA ARG A 79 60.48 -35.33 30.33
C ARG A 79 61.77 -34.91 31.07
N LYS A 80 62.04 -33.61 31.17
CA LYS A 80 63.17 -33.06 31.96
C LYS A 80 62.98 -33.20 33.46
N ALA A 81 61.75 -33.26 33.96
CA ALA A 81 61.47 -33.51 35.36
C ALA A 81 61.66 -34.99 35.70
N GLU A 82 61.13 -35.88 34.85
CA GLU A 82 61.30 -37.33 34.96
C GLU A 82 62.78 -37.76 34.85
N GLU A 83 63.55 -37.17 33.92
CA GLU A 83 65.00 -37.42 33.81
C GLU A 83 65.73 -36.98 35.09
N ARG A 84 65.32 -35.85 35.69
CA ARG A 84 65.89 -35.37 36.97
C ARG A 84 65.53 -36.28 38.13
N GLU A 85 64.32 -36.79 38.19
CA GLU A 85 63.87 -37.72 39.22
C GLU A 85 64.57 -39.08 39.09
N ARG A 86 64.69 -39.59 37.86
CA ARG A 86 65.48 -40.80 37.56
C ARG A 86 66.94 -40.64 37.99
N LEU A 87 67.55 -39.49 37.72
CA LEU A 87 68.92 -39.18 38.16
C LEU A 87 69.06 -38.96 39.67
N ARG A 88 67.97 -38.68 40.41
CA ARG A 88 67.99 -38.62 41.88
C ARG A 88 68.11 -40.01 42.50
N HIS A 89 67.46 -41.01 41.91
CA HIS A 89 67.45 -42.39 42.43
C HIS A 89 68.61 -43.27 41.95
N MET A 90 69.48 -42.78 41.05
CA MET A 90 70.68 -43.50 40.63
C MET A 90 71.87 -43.22 41.56
N SER A 91 72.72 -44.24 41.75
CA SER A 91 73.98 -44.14 42.48
C SER A 91 74.96 -43.19 41.78
N VAL A 92 75.85 -42.55 42.56
CA VAL A 92 76.83 -41.57 42.05
C VAL A 92 77.80 -42.20 41.03
N ALA A 93 78.07 -43.50 41.11
CA ALA A 93 78.94 -44.22 40.18
C ALA A 93 78.34 -44.35 38.76
N ASP A 94 77.00 -44.34 38.64
CA ASP A 94 76.30 -44.52 37.36
C ASP A 94 75.87 -43.19 36.72
N LYS A 95 76.15 -42.05 37.39
CA LYS A 95 75.85 -40.71 36.86
C LYS A 95 76.96 -40.29 35.90
N THR A 96 76.66 -40.28 34.61
CA THR A 96 77.57 -39.73 33.61
C THR A 96 77.70 -38.21 33.77
N THR A 97 78.94 -37.70 33.83
CA THR A 97 79.22 -36.27 33.98
C THR A 97 79.04 -35.52 32.66
N PHE A 98 78.60 -34.26 32.76
CA PHE A 98 78.25 -33.35 31.66
C PHE A 98 79.22 -33.33 30.47
N SER A 99 80.50 -33.65 30.69
CA SER A 99 81.53 -33.74 29.63
C SER A 99 81.33 -34.88 28.63
N SER A 100 80.48 -35.89 28.91
CA SER A 100 80.19 -36.99 27.96
C SER A 100 78.98 -36.73 27.05
N ARG A 101 78.14 -35.73 27.33
CA ARG A 101 76.90 -35.44 26.55
C ARG A 101 77.11 -34.47 25.37
N SER A 102 78.23 -33.74 25.30
CA SER A 102 78.41 -32.63 24.35
C SER A 102 79.27 -32.94 23.11
N ALA A 103 79.79 -34.16 22.94
CA ALA A 103 80.67 -34.49 21.82
C ALA A 103 79.94 -35.16 20.64
N SER A 104 79.28 -34.37 19.79
CA SER A 104 78.95 -34.80 18.42
C SER A 104 78.84 -33.60 17.45
N LYS A 105 79.98 -33.23 16.84
CA LYS A 105 80.10 -32.75 15.43
C LYS A 105 81.56 -32.37 15.07
N ALA A 106 82.21 -33.29 14.34
CA ALA A 106 83.22 -33.08 13.28
C ALA A 106 84.63 -32.49 13.67
N PRO A 107 85.66 -32.53 12.78
CA PRO A 107 86.78 -33.47 12.95
C PRO A 107 88.20 -32.86 13.03
N ARG A 108 89.10 -33.63 13.68
CA ARG A 108 90.55 -33.81 13.48
C ARG A 108 91.35 -32.75 12.69
N ARG A 109 92.36 -32.13 13.35
CA ARG A 109 93.77 -32.13 12.91
C ARG A 109 94.79 -31.74 14.02
N VAL A 110 95.65 -32.73 14.27
CA VAL A 110 97.01 -32.87 14.82
C VAL A 110 97.88 -31.62 15.08
N ALA A 111 98.50 -31.55 16.28
CA ALA A 111 99.96 -31.41 16.56
C ALA A 111 100.17 -30.97 18.04
N GLU A 112 100.46 -31.89 18.95
CA GLU A 112 101.79 -32.25 19.49
C GLU A 112 102.31 -31.39 20.66
N GLY A 113 102.44 -32.06 21.82
CA GLY A 113 103.58 -31.88 22.73
C GLY A 113 103.47 -30.85 23.85
N ARG A 114 103.10 -31.28 25.07
CA ARG A 114 104.07 -31.55 26.16
C ARG A 114 103.39 -31.92 27.48
N ARG A 115 104.00 -32.92 28.12
CA ARG A 115 103.79 -33.48 29.46
C ARG A 115 103.86 -32.42 30.57
N ALA A 116 102.98 -32.53 31.56
CA ALA A 116 103.21 -32.05 32.92
C ALA A 116 102.91 -33.19 33.91
N LEU A 117 103.90 -33.51 34.74
CA LEU A 117 103.88 -34.41 35.90
C LEU A 117 103.82 -33.56 37.19
N PRO A 118 103.50 -34.15 38.36
CA PRO A 118 102.73 -33.53 39.45
C PRO A 118 103.59 -32.89 40.56
N PRO A 119 103.00 -32.16 41.53
CA PRO A 119 103.72 -31.67 42.70
C PRO A 119 103.70 -32.72 43.84
N LYS A 120 104.86 -32.93 44.46
CA LYS A 120 105.01 -33.57 45.77
C LYS A 120 105.77 -32.62 46.70
N GLY A 121 105.24 -32.47 47.91
CA GLY A 121 105.97 -32.74 49.14
C GLY A 121 107.08 -31.78 49.58
N ASP A 122 106.73 -31.03 50.63
CA ASP A 122 107.38 -31.09 51.94
C ASP A 122 108.74 -30.43 52.22
N THR A 123 108.67 -29.60 53.27
CA THR A 123 109.62 -29.46 54.39
C THR A 123 110.91 -28.65 54.24
N ALA A 124 111.01 -27.61 55.09
CA ALA A 124 112.19 -27.27 55.92
C ALA A 124 111.73 -26.17 56.92
N ALA A 125 111.44 -26.45 58.19
CA ALA A 125 112.37 -26.85 59.25
C ALA A 125 113.56 -25.86 59.39
N GLN A 126 113.40 -24.94 60.34
CA GLN A 126 114.44 -24.05 60.87
C GLN A 126 115.58 -24.88 61.45
N GLN A 127 116.80 -24.65 60.93
CA GLN A 127 118.03 -25.24 61.44
C GLN A 127 118.59 -24.39 62.59
N ALA A 128 118.78 -25.05 63.72
CA ALA A 128 119.67 -24.63 64.79
C ALA A 128 121.13 -24.83 64.35
N MET A 129 121.98 -23.83 64.61
CA MET A 129 123.44 -23.91 64.47
C MET A 129 124.05 -24.04 65.87
N PRO A 130 124.92 -25.03 66.15
CA PRO A 130 125.69 -25.06 67.39
C PRO A 130 126.95 -24.19 67.27
N SER A 131 127.17 -23.34 68.26
CA SER A 131 128.45 -22.68 68.52
C SER A 131 129.43 -23.70 69.10
N ASP A 132 130.43 -24.10 68.32
CA ASP A 132 131.57 -24.87 68.83
C ASP A 132 132.86 -24.07 68.77
N HIS A 133 133.64 -24.21 69.83
CA HIS A 133 134.76 -23.35 70.20
C HIS A 133 136.07 -23.72 69.49
N ARG A 134 136.75 -22.68 68.98
CA ARG A 134 138.22 -22.52 68.89
C ARG A 134 139.06 -23.70 68.34
N ARG A 135 139.38 -23.64 67.04
CA ARG A 135 140.74 -23.90 66.53
C ARG A 135 141.14 -22.85 65.50
N LYS A 136 142.07 -21.96 65.87
CA LYS A 136 142.75 -21.05 64.94
C LYS A 136 143.78 -21.86 64.16
N GLU A 137 143.43 -22.27 62.95
CA GLU A 137 144.41 -22.67 61.94
C GLU A 137 144.44 -21.57 60.88
N LYS A 138 145.64 -21.09 60.58
CA LYS A 138 145.88 -19.96 59.67
C LYS A 138 145.44 -20.40 58.27
N GLU A 139 144.35 -19.83 57.76
CA GLU A 139 143.93 -20.03 56.37
C GLU A 139 145.08 -19.68 55.41
N VAL A 140 145.39 -20.57 54.47
CA VAL A 140 146.35 -20.34 53.39
C VAL A 140 145.68 -19.35 52.41
N MET A 141 146.40 -18.31 52.00
CA MET A 141 145.89 -17.22 51.13
C MET A 141 145.11 -17.72 49.89
N ALA A 142 145.46 -18.89 49.36
CA ALA A 142 144.79 -19.53 48.23
C ALA A 142 143.32 -19.90 48.50
N ASP A 143 142.99 -20.42 49.68
CA ASP A 143 141.62 -20.83 50.03
C ASP A 143 140.72 -19.62 50.29
N PHE A 144 141.29 -18.54 50.83
CA PHE A 144 140.58 -17.26 50.94
C PHE A 144 140.24 -16.70 49.56
N ILE A 145 141.17 -16.78 48.60
CA ILE A 145 140.94 -16.38 47.20
C ILE A 145 139.90 -17.29 46.55
N GLN A 146 139.93 -18.61 46.80
CA GLN A 146 138.96 -19.57 46.29
C GLN A 146 137.55 -19.30 46.83
N LYS A 147 137.39 -19.16 48.15
CA LYS A 147 136.09 -18.78 48.77
C LYS A 147 135.60 -17.44 48.25
N LYS A 148 136.47 -16.44 48.05
CA LYS A 148 136.09 -15.15 47.44
C LYS A 148 135.63 -15.29 46.00
N ARG A 149 136.26 -16.16 45.19
CA ARG A 149 135.83 -16.47 43.82
C ARG A 149 134.49 -17.21 43.81
N GLU A 150 134.29 -18.20 44.68
CA GLU A 150 133.03 -18.92 44.82
C GLU A 150 131.90 -17.98 45.25
N ILE A 151 132.15 -17.12 46.25
CA ILE A 151 131.21 -16.07 46.67
C ILE A 151 130.90 -15.13 45.50
N PHE A 152 131.90 -14.69 44.73
CA PHE A 152 131.69 -13.82 43.58
C PHE A 152 130.90 -14.50 42.45
N LEU A 153 131.15 -15.78 42.21
CA LEU A 153 130.46 -16.54 41.16
C LEU A 153 129.00 -16.83 41.54
N VAL A 154 128.74 -17.15 42.81
CA VAL A 154 127.38 -17.24 43.36
C VAL A 154 126.70 -15.87 43.29
N GLN A 155 127.39 -14.80 43.67
CA GLN A 155 126.87 -13.43 43.59
C GLN A 155 126.52 -13.04 42.14
N MET A 156 127.41 -13.29 41.18
CA MET A 156 127.16 -13.04 39.75
C MET A 156 125.99 -13.89 39.23
N SER A 157 125.86 -15.14 39.68
CA SER A 157 124.73 -16.01 39.32
C SER A 157 123.41 -15.51 39.91
N LEU A 158 123.42 -15.04 41.16
CA LEU A 158 122.27 -14.44 41.83
C LEU A 158 121.87 -13.13 41.15
N ASP A 159 122.83 -12.29 40.77
CA ASP A 159 122.55 -11.04 40.07
C ASP A 159 122.01 -11.28 38.66
N THR A 160 122.52 -12.30 37.96
CA THR A 160 121.97 -12.75 36.66
C THR A 160 120.53 -13.28 36.81
N LYS A 161 120.27 -14.11 37.84
CA LYS A 161 118.91 -14.61 38.12
C LYS A 161 117.97 -13.50 38.57
N ARG A 162 118.42 -12.57 39.40
CA ARG A 162 117.66 -11.36 39.80
C ARG A 162 117.37 -10.45 38.63
N ALA A 163 118.28 -10.32 37.66
CA ALA A 163 118.05 -9.57 36.44
C ALA A 163 117.01 -10.26 35.54
N GLU A 164 117.11 -11.58 35.37
CA GLU A 164 116.12 -12.34 34.58
C GLU A 164 114.73 -12.37 35.26
N ILE A 165 114.68 -12.49 36.59
CA ILE A 165 113.43 -12.38 37.37
C ILE A 165 112.81 -11.01 37.14
N ARG A 166 113.58 -9.91 37.29
CA ARG A 166 113.08 -8.55 37.03
C ARG A 166 112.54 -8.38 35.61
N LYS A 167 113.19 -8.97 34.61
CA LYS A 167 112.74 -8.94 33.21
C LYS A 167 111.46 -9.74 32.99
N LEU A 168 111.28 -10.88 33.67
CA LEU A 168 110.06 -11.67 33.63
C LEU A 168 108.91 -10.99 34.39
N GLU A 169 109.20 -10.35 35.52
CA GLU A 169 108.28 -9.52 36.29
C GLU A 169 107.79 -8.34 35.45
N GLU A 170 108.68 -7.62 34.78
CA GLU A 170 108.31 -6.51 33.89
C GLU A 170 107.39 -6.99 32.75
N ARG A 171 107.72 -8.13 32.11
CA ARG A 171 106.85 -8.74 31.08
C ARG A 171 105.52 -9.23 31.65
N ALA A 172 105.49 -9.68 32.91
CA ALA A 172 104.27 -10.10 33.57
C ALA A 172 103.37 -8.89 33.85
N VAL A 173 103.94 -7.80 34.40
CA VAL A 173 103.24 -6.54 34.63
C VAL A 173 102.70 -5.95 33.34
N GLN A 174 103.49 -5.92 32.26
CA GLN A 174 103.01 -5.43 30.96
C GLN A 174 101.83 -6.26 30.42
N ARG A 175 101.85 -7.58 30.59
CA ARG A 175 100.70 -8.43 30.21
C ARG A 175 99.51 -8.22 31.13
N GLU A 176 99.74 -8.06 32.43
CA GLU A 176 98.68 -7.78 33.40
C GLU A 176 98.01 -6.43 33.11
N ASP A 177 98.78 -5.40 32.79
CA ASP A 177 98.26 -4.08 32.40
C ASP A 177 97.52 -4.14 31.06
N ALA A 178 98.00 -4.93 30.10
CA ALA A 178 97.28 -5.15 28.84
C ALA A 178 95.95 -5.89 29.06
N LEU A 179 95.95 -6.92 29.93
CA LEU A 179 94.75 -7.66 30.30
C LEU A 179 93.75 -6.75 31.03
N LYS A 180 94.20 -5.98 32.03
CA LYS A 180 93.36 -5.01 32.75
C LYS A 180 92.77 -3.95 31.82
N LYS A 181 93.52 -3.49 30.82
CA LYS A 181 92.98 -2.58 29.79
C LYS A 181 91.92 -3.26 28.95
N SER A 182 92.14 -4.51 28.51
CA SER A 182 91.12 -5.25 27.75
C SER A 182 89.87 -5.56 28.57
N GLU A 183 90.03 -5.89 29.86
CA GLU A 183 88.94 -6.12 30.81
C GLU A 183 88.11 -4.85 30.97
N ARG A 184 88.75 -3.71 31.22
CA ARG A 184 88.05 -2.41 31.30
C ARG A 184 87.31 -2.05 30.02
N MET A 185 87.91 -2.31 28.85
CA MET A 185 87.23 -2.07 27.56
C MET A 185 85.99 -2.96 27.39
N LEU A 186 86.07 -4.23 27.83
CA LEU A 186 84.92 -5.13 27.81
C LEU A 186 83.84 -4.73 28.83
N GLU A 187 84.23 -4.26 30.01
CA GLU A 187 83.30 -3.70 31.00
C GLU A 187 82.61 -2.44 30.47
N ASP A 188 83.35 -1.53 29.86
CA ASP A 188 82.81 -0.32 29.23
C ASP A 188 81.84 -0.68 28.09
N ASP A 189 82.17 -1.67 27.25
CA ASP A 189 81.29 -2.15 26.19
C ASP A 189 80.03 -2.83 26.77
N ALA A 190 80.16 -3.63 27.83
CA ALA A 190 79.02 -4.23 28.51
C ALA A 190 78.07 -3.16 29.08
N LEU A 191 78.60 -2.12 29.71
CA LEU A 191 77.82 -0.97 30.20
C LEU A 191 77.12 -0.22 29.05
N ARG A 192 77.80 -0.04 27.91
CA ARG A 192 77.20 0.56 26.71
C ARG A 192 76.07 -0.29 26.15
N PHE A 193 76.24 -1.63 26.12
CA PHE A 193 75.18 -2.53 25.68
C PHE A 193 73.99 -2.53 26.63
N GLU A 194 74.21 -2.53 27.94
CA GLU A 194 73.13 -2.38 28.91
C GLU A 194 72.41 -1.04 28.78
N GLY A 195 73.14 0.05 28.53
CA GLY A 195 72.58 1.36 28.21
C GLY A 195 71.73 1.32 26.94
N PHE A 196 72.24 0.71 25.88
CA PHE A 196 71.51 0.55 24.61
C PHE A 196 70.23 -0.25 24.76
N LEU A 197 70.25 -1.36 25.54
CA LEU A 197 69.05 -2.15 25.80
C LEU A 197 68.02 -1.36 26.59
N LYS A 198 68.44 -0.63 27.63
CA LYS A 198 67.54 0.24 28.41
C LYS A 198 66.93 1.33 27.54
N GLU A 199 67.73 1.99 26.69
CA GLU A 199 67.23 3.00 25.75
C GLU A 199 66.28 2.41 24.70
N ASN A 200 66.54 1.20 24.22
CA ASN A 200 65.69 0.53 23.24
C ASN A 200 64.36 0.13 23.90
N ASP A 201 64.39 -0.52 25.06
CA ASP A 201 63.20 -0.88 25.83
C ASP A 201 62.39 0.37 26.18
N GLN A 202 63.05 1.46 26.57
CA GLN A 202 62.39 2.74 26.81
C GLN A 202 61.73 3.28 25.54
N LYS A 203 62.41 3.27 24.39
CA LYS A 203 61.83 3.69 23.10
C LYS A 203 60.64 2.81 22.69
N VAL A 204 60.70 1.50 22.92
CA VAL A 204 59.60 0.57 22.66
C VAL A 204 58.42 0.88 23.57
N GLN A 205 58.65 1.10 24.87
CA GLN A 205 57.59 1.48 25.80
C GLN A 205 56.98 2.84 25.47
N GLU A 206 57.80 3.82 25.08
CA GLU A 206 57.32 5.12 24.61
C GLU A 206 56.49 4.98 23.34
N ALA A 207 56.91 4.14 22.39
CA ALA A 207 56.12 3.84 21.19
C ALA A 207 54.78 3.18 21.52
N ILE A 208 54.75 2.20 22.43
CA ILE A 208 53.51 1.55 22.89
C ILE A 208 52.59 2.57 23.56
N LYS A 209 53.11 3.37 24.50
CA LYS A 209 52.32 4.43 25.16
C LYS A 209 51.77 5.43 24.16
N SER A 210 52.59 5.85 23.19
CA SER A 210 52.13 6.78 22.15
C SER A 210 51.02 6.16 21.27
N ALA A 211 51.12 4.87 20.96
CA ALA A 211 50.11 4.13 20.22
C ALA A 211 48.81 3.97 21.04
N GLU A 212 48.90 3.65 22.33
CA GLU A 212 47.77 3.56 23.25
C GLU A 212 47.04 4.91 23.41
N VAL A 213 47.80 6.02 23.53
CA VAL A 213 47.21 7.36 23.57
C VAL A 213 46.50 7.69 22.26
N ALA A 214 47.10 7.35 21.12
CA ALA A 214 46.48 7.55 19.81
C ALA A 214 45.21 6.70 19.60
N THR A 215 45.20 5.44 20.04
CA THR A 215 44.01 4.57 19.94
C THR A 215 42.91 5.04 20.89
N LYS A 216 43.25 5.47 22.10
CA LYS A 216 42.29 6.08 23.03
C LYS A 216 41.68 7.35 22.45
N ALA A 217 42.49 8.27 21.92
CA ALA A 217 42.00 9.48 21.27
C ALA A 217 41.08 9.18 20.08
N LYS A 218 41.42 8.16 19.25
CA LYS A 218 40.55 7.68 18.17
C LYS A 218 39.22 7.14 18.72
N GLN A 219 39.25 6.37 19.79
CA GLN A 219 38.06 5.80 20.41
C GLN A 219 37.14 6.88 20.98
N ASP A 220 37.69 7.89 21.65
CA ASP A 220 36.95 9.04 22.18
C ASP A 220 36.28 9.82 21.04
N LYS A 221 37.01 10.09 19.95
CA LYS A 221 36.43 10.74 18.76
C LYS A 221 35.35 9.88 18.10
N MET A 222 35.51 8.56 18.05
CA MET A 222 34.50 7.66 17.51
C MET A 222 33.22 7.64 18.39
N GLN A 223 33.36 7.72 19.71
CA GLN A 223 32.22 7.85 20.61
C GLN A 223 31.51 9.19 20.43
N GLU A 224 32.26 10.28 20.25
CA GLU A 224 31.68 11.60 19.99
C GLU A 224 30.95 11.65 18.64
N ILE A 225 31.50 11.05 17.58
CA ILE A 225 30.81 10.90 16.29
C ILE A 225 29.49 10.12 16.46
N LYS A 226 29.49 9.03 17.24
CA LYS A 226 28.26 8.28 17.53
C LYS A 226 27.24 9.12 18.28
N ARG A 227 27.67 9.91 19.27
CA ARG A 227 26.82 10.82 20.05
C ARG A 227 26.21 11.90 19.15
N LEU A 228 27.02 12.54 18.31
CA LEU A 228 26.57 13.56 17.36
C LEU A 228 25.61 12.97 16.31
N ASN A 229 25.89 11.79 15.77
CA ASN A 229 24.99 11.11 14.83
C ASN A 229 23.63 10.77 15.48
N ALA A 230 23.63 10.34 16.75
CA ALA A 230 22.39 10.12 17.49
C ALA A 230 21.61 11.43 17.70
N ALA A 231 22.29 12.53 18.03
CA ALA A 231 21.67 13.84 18.17
C ALA A 231 21.10 14.34 16.83
N ILE A 232 21.83 14.17 15.72
CA ILE A 232 21.35 14.50 14.37
C ILE A 232 20.10 13.69 14.04
N ALA A 233 20.08 12.39 14.34
CA ALA A 233 18.90 11.56 14.09
C ALA A 233 17.69 11.99 14.93
N ALA A 234 17.90 12.36 16.20
CA ALA A 234 16.85 12.89 17.06
C ALA A 234 16.28 14.21 16.52
N ILE A 235 17.15 15.18 16.20
CA ILE A 235 16.74 16.47 15.62
C ILE A 235 16.03 16.28 14.29
N ARG A 236 16.49 15.36 13.43
CA ARG A 236 15.79 15.05 12.16
C ARG A 236 14.40 14.48 12.38
N SER A 237 14.22 13.62 13.39
CA SER A 237 12.91 13.10 13.74
C SER A 237 12.00 14.20 14.31
N GLU A 238 12.53 15.09 15.14
CA GLU A 238 11.80 16.24 15.64
C GLU A 238 11.43 17.21 14.50
N LEU A 239 12.37 17.50 13.61
CA LEU A 239 12.13 18.33 12.42
C LEU A 239 11.01 17.75 11.56
N SER A 240 11.05 16.45 11.29
CA SER A 240 9.99 15.78 10.52
C SER A 240 8.62 15.86 11.21
N LYS A 241 8.56 15.75 12.54
CA LYS A 241 7.31 15.96 13.30
C LYS A 241 6.82 17.40 13.20
N TYR A 242 7.73 18.37 13.30
CA TYR A 242 7.38 19.79 13.17
C TYR A 242 6.98 20.15 11.74
N GLU A 243 7.57 19.53 10.72
CA GLU A 243 7.19 19.67 9.31
C GLU A 243 5.76 19.15 9.08
N GLU A 244 5.44 17.96 9.60
CA GLU A 244 4.08 17.39 9.52
C GLU A 244 3.05 18.29 10.25
N GLN A 245 3.38 18.74 11.47
CA GLN A 245 2.54 19.69 12.21
C GLN A 245 2.36 21.00 11.45
N LEU A 246 3.40 21.50 10.78
CA LEU A 246 3.34 22.72 10.00
C LEU A 246 2.53 22.54 8.71
N GLU A 247 2.60 21.39 8.06
CA GLU A 247 1.72 21.05 6.95
C GLU A 247 0.26 20.99 7.38
N ASP A 248 -0.04 20.40 8.53
CA ASP A 248 -1.40 20.38 9.08
C ASP A 248 -1.88 21.78 9.47
N CYS A 249 -1.05 22.58 10.13
CA CYS A 249 -1.35 23.98 10.39
C CYS A 249 -1.58 24.80 9.12
N LYS A 250 -0.86 24.51 8.02
CA LYS A 250 -1.11 25.12 6.70
C LYS A 250 -2.46 24.71 6.13
N LYS A 251 -2.80 23.42 6.16
CA LYS A 251 -4.12 22.93 5.74
C LYS A 251 -5.24 23.62 6.54
N TYR A 252 -5.08 23.72 7.86
CA TYR A 252 -6.03 24.43 8.72
C TYR A 252 -6.09 25.92 8.39
N LYS A 253 -4.96 26.57 8.13
CA LYS A 253 -4.92 27.98 7.69
C LYS A 253 -5.67 28.18 6.38
N ASP A 254 -5.42 27.34 5.38
CA ASP A 254 -6.06 27.45 4.07
C ASP A 254 -7.58 27.22 4.19
N PHE A 255 -7.98 26.26 5.01
CA PHE A 255 -9.37 26.01 5.34
C PHE A 255 -10.03 27.21 6.06
N LEU A 256 -9.38 27.75 7.10
CA LEU A 256 -9.89 28.92 7.82
C LEU A 256 -9.96 30.15 6.90
N ASN A 257 -8.99 30.33 5.99
CA ASN A 257 -9.05 31.39 5.00
C ASN A 257 -10.23 31.22 4.03
N GLY A 258 -10.59 29.98 3.68
CA GLY A 258 -11.74 29.68 2.83
C GLY A 258 -13.09 29.98 3.49
N ILE A 259 -13.19 29.86 4.81
CA ILE A 259 -14.43 30.18 5.57
C ILE A 259 -14.45 31.65 6.02
N THR A 260 -13.29 32.27 6.17
CA THR A 260 -13.20 33.68 6.59
C THR A 260 -13.83 34.58 5.51
N PRO A 261 -14.78 35.46 5.87
CA PRO A 261 -15.37 36.39 4.91
C PRO A 261 -14.32 37.28 4.22
N ALA A 262 -14.51 37.55 2.92
CA ALA A 262 -13.63 38.41 2.14
C ALA A 262 -13.50 39.82 2.73
N ASP A 263 -14.62 40.35 3.27
CA ASP A 263 -14.70 41.66 3.93
C ASP A 263 -13.64 41.82 5.04
N PHE A 264 -13.37 40.75 5.79
CA PHE A 264 -12.34 40.79 6.85
C PHE A 264 -10.93 40.94 6.27
N PHE A 265 -10.63 40.28 5.15
CA PHE A 265 -9.34 40.43 4.47
C PHE A 265 -9.15 41.83 3.91
N GLU A 266 -10.22 42.42 3.36
CA GLU A 266 -10.21 43.79 2.85
C GLU A 266 -9.98 44.80 3.98
N GLU A 267 -10.68 44.67 5.11
CA GLU A 267 -10.46 45.52 6.28
C GLU A 267 -9.02 45.44 6.80
N GLN A 268 -8.46 44.23 6.88
CA GLN A 268 -7.07 44.03 7.30
C GLN A 268 -6.08 44.60 6.30
N ALA A 269 -6.34 44.46 5.00
CA ALA A 269 -5.53 45.09 3.95
C ALA A 269 -5.56 46.62 4.08
N HIS A 270 -6.74 47.22 4.30
CA HIS A 270 -6.88 48.66 4.53
C HIS A 270 -6.14 49.13 5.79
N LYS A 271 -6.20 48.38 6.89
CA LYS A 271 -5.42 48.69 8.10
C LYS A 271 -3.92 48.66 7.85
N ARG A 272 -3.43 47.65 7.10
CA ARG A 272 -2.02 47.54 6.70
C ARG A 272 -1.58 48.72 5.84
N VAL A 273 -2.40 49.10 4.85
CA VAL A 273 -2.12 50.26 3.98
C VAL A 273 -2.07 51.55 4.80
N LYS A 274 -3.07 51.82 5.65
CA LYS A 274 -3.10 53.03 6.50
C LYS A 274 -1.89 53.11 7.44
N ARG A 275 -1.47 51.99 8.02
CA ARG A 275 -0.28 51.96 8.87
C ARG A 275 0.99 52.23 8.06
N ARG A 276 1.09 51.66 6.86
CA ARG A 276 2.21 51.92 5.95
C ARG A 276 2.27 53.39 5.56
N GLU A 277 1.13 53.99 5.21
CA GLU A 277 1.03 55.43 4.94
C GLU A 277 1.49 56.26 6.15
N ALA A 278 1.09 55.87 7.37
CA ALA A 278 1.54 56.53 8.59
C ALA A 278 3.05 56.37 8.85
N GLN A 279 3.62 55.18 8.59
CA GLN A 279 5.05 54.93 8.70
C GLN A 279 5.86 55.74 7.69
N LEU A 280 5.40 55.78 6.43
CA LEU A 280 6.01 56.60 5.38
C LEU A 280 5.90 58.08 5.72
N ALA A 281 4.75 58.55 6.18
CA ALA A 281 4.57 59.94 6.60
C ALA A 281 5.47 60.31 7.79
N ALA A 282 5.64 59.42 8.77
CA ALA A 282 6.54 59.63 9.90
C ALA A 282 8.02 59.64 9.46
N TRP A 283 8.40 58.75 8.55
CA TRP A 283 9.74 58.72 7.96
C TRP A 283 10.02 59.99 7.15
N GLU A 284 9.08 60.40 6.30
CA GLU A 284 9.17 61.65 5.53
C GLU A 284 9.29 62.86 6.45
N ALA A 285 8.52 62.91 7.54
CA ALA A 285 8.62 63.98 8.53
C ALA A 285 9.99 64.03 9.23
N GLU A 286 10.56 62.88 9.59
CA GLU A 286 11.88 62.82 10.21
C GLU A 286 13.00 63.19 9.22
N CYS A 287 12.91 62.73 7.97
CA CYS A 287 13.79 63.16 6.88
C CYS A 287 13.71 64.68 6.67
N GLN A 288 12.50 65.26 6.65
CA GLN A 288 12.30 66.70 6.55
C GLN A 288 12.89 67.45 7.74
N ARG A 289 12.71 66.95 8.97
CA ARG A 289 13.29 67.53 10.20
C ARG A 289 14.82 67.56 10.13
N ILE A 290 15.45 66.48 9.67
CA ILE A 290 16.91 66.39 9.51
C ILE A 290 17.39 67.35 8.42
N ARG A 291 16.66 67.47 7.30
CA ARG A 291 16.98 68.43 6.23
C ARG A 291 16.87 69.88 6.70
N GLN A 292 15.80 70.22 7.42
CA GLN A 292 15.62 71.55 8.02
C GLN A 292 16.74 71.87 9.01
N LEU A 293 17.09 70.94 9.91
CA LEU A 293 18.20 71.14 10.84
C LEU A 293 19.54 71.39 10.11
N LYS A 294 19.79 70.70 9.00
CA LYS A 294 20.97 70.92 8.14
C LYS A 294 20.93 72.30 7.48
N GLU A 295 19.76 72.75 7.04
CA GLU A 295 19.57 74.06 6.39
C GLU A 295 19.66 75.21 7.39
N ASP A 296 19.04 75.09 8.56
CA ASP A 296 19.08 76.10 9.64
C ASP A 296 20.50 76.29 10.17
N THR A 297 21.24 75.19 10.43
CA THR A 297 22.65 75.28 10.86
C THR A 297 23.56 75.85 9.77
N ARG A 298 23.22 75.65 8.50
CA ARG A 298 23.91 76.31 7.38
C ARG A 298 23.62 77.81 7.35
N ASN A 299 22.36 78.20 7.53
CA ASN A 299 21.93 79.60 7.56
C ASN A 299 22.53 80.35 8.77
N GLU A 300 22.58 79.72 9.95
CA GLU A 300 23.25 80.27 11.16
C GLU A 300 24.73 80.56 10.89
N LYS A 301 25.41 79.65 10.19
CA LYS A 301 26.80 79.84 9.78
C LYS A 301 26.94 81.01 8.80
N GLU A 302 26.10 81.07 7.76
CA GLU A 302 26.11 82.14 6.77
C GLU A 302 25.82 83.52 7.41
N GLN A 303 24.94 83.57 8.42
CA GLN A 303 24.70 84.77 9.23
C GLN A 303 25.92 85.17 10.05
N ALA A 304 26.58 84.23 10.75
CA ALA A 304 27.79 84.52 11.52
C ALA A 304 28.94 85.02 10.63
N GLU A 305 29.07 84.48 9.40
CA GLU A 305 30.03 84.96 8.39
C GLU A 305 29.69 86.39 7.90
N SER A 306 28.40 86.69 7.69
CA SER A 306 27.93 88.04 7.36
C SER A 306 28.16 89.04 8.50
N ASP A 307 27.92 88.65 9.75
CA ASP A 307 28.16 89.49 10.93
C ASP A 307 29.66 89.81 11.10
N TYR A 308 30.54 88.83 10.84
CA TYR A 308 31.99 89.06 10.81
C TYR A 308 32.40 90.04 9.70
N ALA A 309 31.82 89.89 8.50
CA ALA A 309 32.08 90.79 7.38
C ALA A 309 31.60 92.24 7.64
N ASN A 310 30.57 92.41 8.46
CA ASN A 310 29.99 93.72 8.81
C ASN A 310 30.51 94.31 10.14
N ALA A 311 31.41 93.62 10.85
CA ALA A 311 31.94 94.04 12.14
C ALA A 311 32.77 95.33 12.02
N ARG A 312 32.51 96.32 12.88
CA ARG A 312 33.20 97.63 12.85
C ARG A 312 34.22 97.80 13.97
N THR A 313 34.16 96.94 15.00
CA THR A 313 35.09 96.95 16.14
C THR A 313 35.79 95.60 16.28
N GLN A 314 37.01 95.60 16.86
CA GLN A 314 37.80 94.37 17.04
C GLN A 314 37.08 93.34 17.94
N GLN A 315 36.36 93.78 18.97
CA GLN A 315 35.60 92.89 19.85
C GLN A 315 34.41 92.22 19.15
N GLU A 316 33.74 92.93 18.23
CA GLU A 316 32.65 92.36 17.41
C GLU A 316 33.19 91.31 16.42
N ALA A 317 34.37 91.57 15.83
CA ALA A 317 35.02 90.62 14.93
C ALA A 317 35.45 89.33 15.64
N GLU A 318 36.08 89.43 16.82
CA GLU A 318 36.47 88.24 17.61
C GLU A 318 35.26 87.40 18.05
N ARG A 319 34.14 88.05 18.42
CA ARG A 319 32.91 87.36 18.80
C ARG A 319 32.26 86.65 17.61
N ALA A 320 32.21 87.30 16.45
CA ALA A 320 31.68 86.70 15.23
C ALA A 320 32.57 85.56 14.72
N GLU A 321 33.90 85.67 14.84
CA GLU A 321 34.83 84.58 14.50
C GLU A 321 34.67 83.35 15.41
N ALA A 322 34.47 83.56 16.72
CA ALA A 322 34.14 82.47 17.63
C ALA A 322 32.80 81.80 17.26
N ALA A 323 31.79 82.59 16.89
CA ALA A 323 30.50 82.08 16.44
C ALA A 323 30.59 81.32 15.10
N ILE A 324 31.43 81.74 14.15
CA ILE A 324 31.72 80.99 12.92
C ILE A 324 32.37 79.65 13.27
N LYS A 325 33.34 79.64 14.18
CA LYS A 325 34.02 78.40 14.59
C LYS A 325 33.05 77.42 15.28
N GLU A 326 32.14 77.94 16.09
CA GLU A 326 31.09 77.14 16.75
C GLU A 326 30.05 76.61 15.75
N THR A 327 29.51 77.46 14.88
CA THR A 327 28.52 77.08 13.86
C THR A 327 29.11 76.15 12.79
N THR A 328 30.38 76.31 12.42
CA THR A 328 31.08 75.38 11.50
C THR A 328 31.30 74.01 12.12
N ALA A 329 31.67 73.94 13.41
CA ALA A 329 31.77 72.68 14.12
C ALA A 329 30.40 71.99 14.24
N ARG A 330 29.35 72.77 14.55
CA ARG A 330 27.96 72.29 14.65
C ARG A 330 27.43 71.80 13.31
N LEU A 331 27.67 72.53 12.22
CA LEU A 331 27.29 72.12 10.86
C LEU A 331 28.02 70.83 10.44
N ALA A 332 29.31 70.71 10.75
CA ALA A 332 30.07 69.50 10.48
C ALA A 332 29.56 68.27 11.28
N GLU A 333 28.99 68.49 12.46
CA GLU A 333 28.35 67.45 13.27
C GLU A 333 26.96 67.07 12.70
N VAL A 334 26.14 68.04 12.33
CA VAL A 334 24.80 67.82 11.77
C VAL A 334 24.85 67.18 10.37
N LEU A 335 25.85 67.51 9.54
CA LEU A 335 26.05 66.87 8.23
C LEU A 335 26.41 65.38 8.34
N LYS A 336 26.98 64.94 9.47
CA LYS A 336 27.27 63.52 9.73
C LYS A 336 26.02 62.71 10.04
N ILE A 337 24.88 63.35 10.34
CA ILE A 337 23.62 62.65 10.59
C ILE A 337 23.11 62.09 9.26
N PRO A 338 23.12 60.75 9.06
CA PRO A 338 22.60 60.14 7.85
C PRO A 338 21.08 60.28 7.81
N GLU A 339 20.51 60.39 6.61
CA GLU A 339 19.06 60.27 6.47
C GLU A 339 18.64 58.83 6.80
N PRO A 340 17.54 58.64 7.56
CA PRO A 340 17.02 57.31 7.85
C PRO A 340 16.73 56.55 6.56
N PRO A 341 17.06 55.25 6.47
CA PRO A 341 16.70 54.42 5.32
C PRO A 341 15.18 54.35 5.17
N GLU A 342 14.70 54.30 3.91
CA GLU A 342 13.28 54.13 3.62
C GLU A 342 12.76 52.81 4.22
N PRO A 343 11.58 52.80 4.86
CA PRO A 343 11.01 51.59 5.42
C PRO A 343 10.81 50.51 4.33
N LEU A 344 11.51 49.37 4.45
CA LEU A 344 11.37 48.24 3.53
C LEU A 344 10.08 47.46 3.81
N GLU A 345 9.43 46.94 2.77
CA GLU A 345 8.15 46.22 2.86
C GLU A 345 8.18 44.99 3.80
N GLU A 346 9.36 44.44 4.03
CA GLU A 346 9.56 43.18 4.75
C GLU A 346 9.75 43.34 6.28
N GLU A 347 9.92 44.56 6.81
CA GLU A 347 10.14 44.76 8.26
C GLU A 347 8.87 44.58 9.11
N SER A 348 7.70 44.34 8.51
CA SER A 348 6.47 44.01 9.24
C SER A 348 6.22 42.49 9.35
N HIS A 349 7.26 41.66 9.35
CA HIS A 349 7.10 40.21 9.48
C HIS A 349 6.75 39.73 10.91
N ASP A 350 6.89 40.59 11.92
CA ASP A 350 6.70 40.22 13.33
C ASP A 350 5.27 40.41 13.87
N GLU A 351 4.36 40.98 13.10
CA GLU A 351 2.96 41.06 13.52
C GLU A 351 2.15 39.90 12.99
N VAL A 352 1.84 38.98 13.91
CA VAL A 352 0.85 37.91 13.71
C VAL A 352 -0.45 38.58 13.23
N PRO A 353 -0.87 38.34 11.96
CA PRO A 353 -2.11 38.92 11.46
C PRO A 353 -3.26 38.52 12.37
N GLU A 354 -4.06 39.50 12.80
CA GLU A 354 -5.20 39.23 13.66
C GLU A 354 -6.14 38.24 12.96
N MET A 355 -6.39 37.09 13.58
CA MET A 355 -7.25 36.06 13.00
C MET A 355 -8.72 36.43 13.21
N TYR A 356 -9.55 36.10 12.22
CA TYR A 356 -11.01 36.26 12.32
C TYR A 356 -11.58 35.37 13.43
N PHE A 357 -11.12 34.11 13.48
CA PHE A 357 -11.54 33.13 14.48
C PHE A 357 -10.73 33.30 15.77
N LYS A 358 -11.38 33.76 16.84
CA LYS A 358 -10.78 33.93 18.17
C LYS A 358 -11.05 32.75 19.10
N ASN A 359 -12.20 32.10 18.92
CA ASN A 359 -12.64 30.95 19.72
C ASN A 359 -13.05 29.78 18.82
N SER A 360 -12.73 28.55 19.22
CA SER A 360 -13.10 27.33 18.47
C SER A 360 -14.62 27.17 18.31
N SER A 361 -15.42 27.67 19.26
CA SER A 361 -16.88 27.64 19.18
C SER A 361 -17.47 28.42 18.01
N GLN A 362 -16.77 29.44 17.51
CA GLN A 362 -17.24 30.23 16.36
C GLN A 362 -17.30 29.38 15.09
N LEU A 363 -16.29 28.53 14.88
CA LEU A 363 -16.27 27.62 13.74
C LEU A 363 -17.39 26.58 13.83
N LEU A 364 -17.64 26.04 15.03
CA LEU A 364 -18.75 25.12 15.28
C LEU A 364 -20.12 25.78 15.06
N SER A 365 -20.27 27.07 15.40
CA SER A 365 -21.48 27.84 15.10
C SER A 365 -21.69 27.95 13.59
N ILE A 366 -20.66 28.33 12.83
CA ILE A 366 -20.75 28.42 11.37
C ILE A 366 -21.11 27.06 10.76
N PHE A 367 -20.52 25.97 11.25
CA PHE A 367 -20.91 24.63 10.79
C PHE A 367 -22.37 24.31 11.11
N SER A 368 -22.85 24.63 12.31
CA SER A 368 -24.26 24.43 12.66
C SER A 368 -25.20 25.29 11.81
N GLU A 369 -24.83 26.53 11.51
CA GLU A 369 -25.57 27.42 10.62
C GLU A 369 -25.58 26.89 9.18
N LEU A 370 -24.44 26.39 8.67
CA LEU A 370 -24.37 25.74 7.36
C LEU A 370 -25.18 24.44 7.31
N GLU A 371 -25.16 23.64 8.37
CA GLU A 371 -25.99 22.44 8.50
C GLU A 371 -27.47 22.79 8.49
N GLN A 372 -27.88 23.80 9.26
CA GLN A 372 -29.25 24.30 9.29
C GLN A 372 -29.68 24.86 7.92
N SER A 373 -28.82 25.64 7.27
CA SER A 373 -29.06 26.17 5.93
C SER A 373 -29.17 25.05 4.90
N ASN A 374 -28.29 24.05 4.95
CA ASN A 374 -28.34 22.90 4.03
C ASN A 374 -29.59 22.06 4.26
N LEU A 375 -29.97 21.83 5.53
CA LEU A 375 -31.20 21.13 5.87
C LEU A 375 -32.43 21.91 5.36
N PHE A 376 -32.44 23.23 5.53
CA PHE A 376 -33.48 24.10 5.01
C PHE A 376 -33.57 24.04 3.48
N LEU A 377 -32.43 24.06 2.77
CA LEU A 377 -32.40 23.91 1.31
C LEU A 377 -32.91 22.53 0.85
N ILE A 378 -32.56 21.47 1.56
CA ILE A 378 -33.07 20.11 1.28
C ILE A 378 -34.58 20.07 1.49
N GLN A 379 -35.08 20.63 2.58
CA GLN A 379 -36.51 20.69 2.85
C GLN A 379 -37.25 21.48 1.77
N ASN A 380 -36.75 22.66 1.38
CA ASN A 380 -37.36 23.46 0.32
C ASN A 380 -37.32 22.73 -1.04
N ALA A 381 -36.24 22.01 -1.34
CA ALA A 381 -36.16 21.18 -2.54
C ALA A 381 -37.21 20.06 -2.53
N GLN A 382 -37.43 19.41 -1.38
CA GLN A 382 -38.46 18.38 -1.20
C GLN A 382 -39.87 18.96 -1.33
N GLU A 383 -40.17 20.09 -0.67
CA GLU A 383 -41.46 20.77 -0.77
C GLU A 383 -41.75 21.21 -2.23
N SER A 384 -40.72 21.70 -2.93
CA SER A 384 -40.82 22.06 -4.35
C SER A 384 -41.03 20.83 -5.24
N GLU A 385 -40.39 19.70 -4.93
CA GLU A 385 -40.57 18.43 -5.63
C GLU A 385 -41.98 17.87 -5.43
N GLU A 386 -42.48 17.87 -4.19
CA GLU A 386 -43.85 17.46 -3.86
C GLU A 386 -44.89 18.32 -4.59
N ALA A 387 -44.71 19.64 -4.61
CA ALA A 387 -45.59 20.55 -5.36
C ALA A 387 -45.55 20.27 -6.87
N LEU A 388 -44.40 19.90 -7.42
CA LEU A 388 -44.28 19.49 -8.83
C LEU A 388 -44.95 18.15 -9.10
N GLU A 389 -44.85 17.18 -8.19
CA GLU A 389 -45.53 15.89 -8.30
C GLU A 389 -47.04 16.05 -8.24
N GLU A 390 -47.55 16.87 -7.31
CA GLU A 390 -48.98 17.17 -7.23
C GLU A 390 -49.47 17.86 -8.51
N LEU A 391 -48.72 18.84 -9.02
CA LEU A 391 -49.06 19.50 -10.29
C LEU A 391 -49.05 18.53 -11.47
N ARG A 392 -48.08 17.60 -11.52
CA ARG A 392 -48.02 16.55 -12.55
C ARG A 392 -49.20 15.59 -12.45
N ALA A 393 -49.58 15.17 -11.24
CA ALA A 393 -50.74 14.33 -11.01
C ALA A 393 -52.02 15.04 -11.48
N ASN A 394 -52.22 16.29 -11.06
CA ASN A 394 -53.35 17.13 -11.48
C ASN A 394 -53.39 17.39 -12.99
N TYR A 395 -52.22 17.51 -13.63
CA TYR A 395 -52.14 17.62 -15.08
C TYR A 395 -52.55 16.31 -15.77
N ASN A 396 -52.08 15.17 -15.28
CA ASN A 396 -52.42 13.87 -15.85
C ASN A 396 -53.92 13.56 -15.70
N THR A 397 -54.52 13.82 -14.53
CA THR A 397 -55.96 13.62 -14.33
C THR A 397 -56.79 14.50 -15.27
N LYS A 398 -56.47 15.79 -15.36
CA LYS A 398 -57.14 16.70 -16.30
C LYS A 398 -56.94 16.28 -17.76
N ARG A 399 -55.76 15.77 -18.09
CA ARG A 399 -55.48 15.26 -19.43
C ARG A 399 -56.34 14.04 -19.74
N GLU A 400 -56.47 13.10 -18.80
CA GLU A 400 -57.35 11.92 -18.94
C GLU A 400 -58.83 12.31 -19.07
N GLU A 401 -59.30 13.26 -18.26
CA GLU A 401 -60.66 13.82 -18.37
C GLU A 401 -60.91 14.43 -19.76
N MET A 402 -59.98 15.28 -20.23
CA MET A 402 -60.06 15.88 -21.57
C MET A 402 -59.98 14.83 -22.69
N GLU A 403 -59.13 13.80 -22.56
CA GLU A 403 -59.05 12.69 -23.51
C GLU A 403 -60.35 11.88 -23.52
N ALA A 404 -61.00 11.68 -22.37
CA ALA A 404 -62.30 11.02 -22.27
C ALA A 404 -63.44 11.86 -22.89
N GLU A 405 -63.48 13.17 -22.60
CA GLU A 405 -64.43 14.10 -23.20
C GLU A 405 -64.28 14.17 -24.72
N THR A 406 -63.05 14.28 -25.22
CA THR A 406 -62.78 14.28 -26.66
C THR A 406 -63.15 12.95 -27.32
N ALA A 407 -62.90 11.81 -26.67
CA ALA A 407 -63.34 10.51 -27.16
C ALA A 407 -64.87 10.39 -27.22
N SER A 408 -65.57 10.91 -26.19
CA SER A 408 -67.04 10.97 -26.15
C SER A 408 -67.60 11.84 -27.29
N LEU A 409 -67.04 13.05 -27.48
CA LEU A 409 -67.43 13.95 -28.57
C LEU A 409 -67.16 13.33 -29.95
N GLN A 410 -66.03 12.63 -30.14
CA GLN A 410 -65.75 11.89 -31.37
C GLN A 410 -66.75 10.77 -31.62
N GLN A 411 -67.18 10.06 -30.57
CA GLN A 411 -68.20 9.02 -30.69
C GLN A 411 -69.55 9.61 -31.07
N GLN A 412 -69.97 10.70 -30.41
CA GLN A 412 -71.20 11.43 -30.77
C GLN A 412 -71.16 11.91 -32.22
N LEU A 413 -70.01 12.43 -32.67
CA LEU A 413 -69.83 12.85 -34.05
C LEU A 413 -69.98 11.69 -35.03
N LYS A 414 -69.39 10.52 -34.73
CA LYS A 414 -69.55 9.30 -35.54
C LYS A 414 -71.01 8.84 -35.58
N ASP A 415 -71.72 8.88 -34.45
CA ASP A 415 -73.12 8.47 -34.38
C ASP A 415 -74.04 9.44 -35.15
N LEU A 416 -73.80 10.75 -35.05
CA LEU A 416 -74.47 11.76 -35.88
C LEU A 416 -74.17 11.57 -37.36
N GLN A 417 -72.92 11.28 -37.74
CA GLN A 417 -72.56 10.96 -39.13
C GLN A 417 -73.30 9.70 -39.63
N ARG A 418 -73.42 8.64 -38.82
CA ARG A 418 -74.22 7.45 -39.16
C ARG A 418 -75.70 7.80 -39.32
N SER A 419 -76.25 8.63 -38.43
CA SER A 419 -77.65 9.10 -38.52
C SER A 419 -77.90 9.90 -39.80
N ILE A 420 -77.02 10.86 -40.12
CA ILE A 420 -77.07 11.62 -41.37
C ILE A 420 -76.96 10.69 -42.58
N ALA A 421 -76.08 9.68 -42.55
CA ALA A 421 -75.96 8.71 -43.63
C ALA A 421 -77.23 7.87 -43.81
N ARG A 422 -77.86 7.42 -42.71
CA ARG A 422 -79.15 6.73 -42.72
C ARG A 422 -80.25 7.60 -43.29
N GLU A 423 -80.36 8.86 -42.86
CA GLU A 423 -81.37 9.79 -43.37
C GLU A 423 -81.12 10.18 -44.83
N LYS A 424 -79.86 10.35 -45.26
CA LYS A 424 -79.51 10.51 -46.68
C LYS A 424 -79.90 9.27 -47.50
N ALA A 425 -79.63 8.06 -47.01
CA ALA A 425 -80.01 6.83 -47.68
C ALA A 425 -81.54 6.69 -47.79
N LYS A 426 -82.28 6.96 -46.71
CA LYS A 426 -83.75 7.01 -46.72
C LYS A 426 -84.27 8.05 -47.70
N LYS A 427 -83.69 9.25 -47.73
CA LYS A 427 -84.05 10.31 -48.68
C LYS A 427 -83.84 9.83 -50.13
N GLU A 428 -82.73 9.18 -50.43
CA GLU A 428 -82.49 8.64 -51.78
C GLU A 428 -83.46 7.49 -52.11
N ILE A 429 -83.75 6.58 -51.17
CA ILE A 429 -84.77 5.53 -51.36
C ILE A 429 -86.13 6.16 -51.64
N LEU A 430 -86.60 7.09 -50.81
CA LEU A 430 -87.87 7.79 -51.01
C LEU A 430 -87.87 8.52 -52.35
N LYS A 431 -86.80 9.23 -52.70
CA LYS A 431 -86.66 9.92 -54.00
C LYS A 431 -86.82 8.94 -55.16
N THR A 432 -86.15 7.79 -55.12
CA THR A 432 -86.32 6.73 -56.14
C THR A 432 -87.72 6.14 -56.15
N GLN A 433 -88.36 5.97 -54.98
CA GLN A 433 -89.71 5.43 -54.87
C GLN A 433 -90.77 6.43 -55.36
N THR A 434 -90.60 7.73 -55.08
CA THR A 434 -91.42 8.79 -55.69
C THR A 434 -91.16 8.92 -57.18
N MET A 435 -89.93 8.74 -57.66
CA MET A 435 -89.66 8.70 -59.10
C MET A 435 -90.29 7.48 -59.77
N LYS A 436 -90.25 6.31 -59.13
CA LYS A 436 -90.94 5.09 -59.59
C LYS A 436 -92.48 5.19 -59.49
N ASN A 437 -93.01 5.94 -58.52
CA ASN A 437 -94.45 6.21 -58.42
C ASN A 437 -94.90 7.35 -59.34
N SER A 438 -93.98 8.25 -59.71
CA SER A 438 -94.17 9.33 -60.68
C SER A 438 -94.16 8.79 -62.12
N ASP A 439 -93.30 7.82 -62.42
CA ASP A 439 -93.33 7.03 -63.66
C ASP A 439 -94.37 5.92 -63.50
N GLY A 440 -95.65 6.31 -63.56
CA GLY A 440 -96.77 5.45 -63.20
C GLY A 440 -96.84 4.13 -63.98
N VAL A 441 -96.77 3.01 -63.26
CA VAL A 441 -97.58 1.79 -63.45
C VAL A 441 -97.64 1.04 -62.11
N MET A 442 -98.84 0.95 -61.53
CA MET A 442 -99.14 0.10 -60.37
C MET A 442 -99.44 -1.33 -60.84
N SER A 443 -98.78 -2.35 -60.26
CA SER A 443 -99.23 -3.76 -60.23
C SER A 443 -98.32 -4.57 -59.28
N PHE A 444 -98.76 -5.08 -58.12
CA PHE A 444 -99.59 -6.26 -57.81
C PHE A 444 -98.77 -7.51 -57.43
N ASN A 445 -99.10 -8.08 -56.25
CA ASN A 445 -99.11 -9.50 -55.83
C ASN A 445 -99.03 -9.53 -54.28
N GLY A 446 -99.89 -10.18 -53.48
CA GLY A 446 -101.03 -11.05 -53.68
C GLY A 446 -101.50 -11.53 -52.29
N GLN A 447 -102.80 -11.86 -52.15
CA GLN A 447 -103.57 -12.23 -50.94
C GLN A 447 -104.19 -11.07 -50.14
N SER A 448 -105.39 -10.65 -50.56
CA SER A 448 -106.34 -9.96 -49.69
C SER A 448 -107.04 -11.00 -48.81
N VAL A 449 -106.75 -11.02 -47.51
CA VAL A 449 -107.49 -11.83 -46.53
C VAL A 449 -108.94 -11.33 -46.46
N SER A 450 -109.93 -12.22 -46.53
CA SER A 450 -111.34 -11.83 -46.52
C SER A 450 -111.77 -11.41 -45.11
N MET A 451 -112.66 -10.43 -44.99
CA MET A 451 -113.13 -9.92 -43.70
C MET A 451 -113.84 -11.01 -42.87
N ASP A 452 -114.55 -11.93 -43.53
CA ASP A 452 -115.25 -13.03 -42.87
C ASP A 452 -114.28 -14.04 -42.24
N ASP A 453 -113.14 -14.29 -42.87
CA ASP A 453 -112.07 -15.11 -42.29
C ASP A 453 -111.49 -14.47 -41.03
N LEU A 454 -111.34 -13.14 -41.02
CA LEU A 454 -110.92 -12.39 -39.83
C LEU A 454 -111.97 -12.51 -38.71
N ILE A 455 -113.26 -12.36 -39.03
CA ILE A 455 -114.34 -12.43 -38.03
C ILE A 455 -114.41 -13.81 -37.39
N SER A 456 -114.27 -14.85 -38.20
CA SER A 456 -114.20 -16.24 -37.73
C SER A 456 -113.00 -16.44 -36.81
N LYS A 457 -111.82 -15.92 -37.19
CA LYS A 457 -110.61 -16.05 -36.39
C LYS A 457 -110.66 -15.26 -35.09
N VAL A 458 -111.20 -14.04 -35.09
CA VAL A 458 -111.39 -13.23 -33.88
C VAL A 458 -112.33 -13.94 -32.90
N SER A 459 -113.41 -14.55 -33.42
CA SER A 459 -114.33 -15.34 -32.60
C SER A 459 -113.67 -16.60 -32.02
N GLU A 460 -112.79 -17.26 -32.77
CA GLU A 460 -112.00 -18.39 -32.28
C GLU A 460 -111.06 -17.98 -31.14
N VAL A 461 -110.32 -16.87 -31.31
CA VAL A 461 -109.41 -16.34 -30.30
C VAL A 461 -110.16 -15.88 -29.06
N TYR A 462 -111.32 -15.24 -29.22
CA TYR A 462 -112.17 -14.83 -28.09
C TYR A 462 -112.54 -16.00 -27.18
N VAL A 463 -112.91 -17.15 -27.76
CA VAL A 463 -113.20 -18.38 -27.01
C VAL A 463 -111.94 -18.98 -26.38
N GLN A 464 -110.81 -18.97 -27.09
CA GLN A 464 -109.53 -19.46 -26.54
C GLN A 464 -109.03 -18.61 -25.36
N CYS A 465 -109.33 -17.31 -25.35
CA CYS A 465 -109.06 -16.40 -24.23
C CYS A 465 -109.95 -16.65 -23.00
N GLY A 466 -110.87 -17.63 -23.06
CA GLY A 466 -111.68 -18.06 -21.92
C GLY A 466 -113.01 -17.32 -21.73
N PHE A 467 -113.49 -16.63 -22.77
CA PHE A 467 -114.81 -15.99 -22.77
C PHE A 467 -115.88 -16.91 -23.37
N ASP A 468 -117.12 -16.80 -22.87
CA ASP A 468 -118.27 -17.55 -23.41
C ASP A 468 -118.67 -17.03 -24.80
N ARG A 469 -119.18 -17.91 -25.67
CA ARG A 469 -119.65 -17.53 -27.01
C ARG A 469 -120.90 -16.65 -26.91
N ASP A 470 -120.69 -15.34 -26.94
CA ASP A 470 -121.77 -14.37 -27.01
C ASP A 470 -122.03 -13.95 -28.48
N ALA A 471 -123.08 -14.50 -29.08
CA ALA A 471 -123.46 -14.20 -30.47
C ALA A 471 -123.98 -12.77 -30.67
N SER A 472 -124.18 -12.00 -29.58
CA SER A 472 -124.67 -10.61 -29.62
C SER A 472 -123.56 -9.57 -29.58
N ALA A 473 -122.32 -9.97 -29.29
CA ALA A 473 -121.18 -9.05 -29.22
C ALA A 473 -120.62 -8.74 -30.62
N GLY A 474 -120.51 -7.45 -30.95
CA GLY A 474 -119.89 -7.00 -32.20
C GLY A 474 -118.38 -7.27 -32.22
N ILE A 475 -117.80 -7.41 -33.41
CA ILE A 475 -116.37 -7.75 -33.61
C ILE A 475 -115.43 -6.78 -32.87
N LEU A 476 -115.73 -5.48 -32.93
CA LEU A 476 -114.96 -4.46 -32.21
C LEU A 476 -115.01 -4.69 -30.69
N GLN A 477 -116.16 -5.10 -30.16
CA GLN A 477 -116.33 -5.36 -28.74
C GLN A 477 -115.64 -6.66 -28.31
N LEU A 478 -115.65 -7.69 -29.16
CA LEU A 478 -114.84 -8.90 -28.97
C LEU A 478 -113.34 -8.56 -28.93
N LEU A 479 -112.87 -7.72 -29.86
CA LEU A 479 -111.48 -7.26 -29.89
C LEU A 479 -111.11 -6.41 -28.67
N THR A 480 -111.96 -5.48 -28.24
CA THR A 480 -111.71 -4.67 -27.03
C THR A 480 -111.61 -5.55 -25.79
N ASN A 481 -112.47 -6.57 -25.65
CA ASN A 481 -112.40 -7.51 -24.53
C ASN A 481 -111.13 -8.37 -24.56
N ILE A 482 -110.68 -8.77 -25.76
CA ILE A 482 -109.39 -9.46 -25.94
C ILE A 482 -108.24 -8.53 -25.58
N GLU A 483 -108.29 -7.27 -25.98
CA GLU A 483 -107.29 -6.25 -25.69
C GLU A 483 -107.18 -5.99 -24.18
N VAL A 484 -108.30 -5.81 -23.48
CA VAL A 484 -108.29 -5.67 -22.01
C VAL A 484 -107.67 -6.90 -21.34
N ARG A 485 -108.02 -8.11 -21.81
CA ARG A 485 -107.44 -9.35 -21.26
C ARG A 485 -105.94 -9.46 -21.56
N LEU A 486 -105.51 -9.03 -22.74
CA LEU A 486 -104.09 -8.99 -23.10
C LEU A 486 -103.35 -8.00 -22.21
N ASP A 487 -103.89 -6.81 -21.96
CA ASP A 487 -103.30 -5.82 -21.05
C ASP A 487 -103.21 -6.34 -19.62
N GLU A 488 -104.22 -7.07 -19.14
CA GLU A 488 -104.15 -7.76 -17.85
C GLU A 488 -102.99 -8.77 -17.81
N TYR A 489 -102.84 -9.60 -18.85
CA TYR A 489 -101.74 -10.57 -18.91
C TYR A 489 -100.37 -9.91 -19.07
N VAL A 490 -100.24 -8.86 -19.88
CA VAL A 490 -99.01 -8.07 -20.01
C VAL A 490 -98.68 -7.39 -18.68
N GLY A 491 -99.69 -6.89 -17.96
CA GLY A 491 -99.55 -6.35 -16.61
C GLY A 491 -99.05 -7.38 -15.61
N ILE A 492 -99.53 -8.63 -15.69
CA ILE A 492 -99.04 -9.74 -14.86
C ILE A 492 -97.61 -10.11 -15.25
N VAL A 493 -97.30 -10.22 -16.55
CA VAL A 493 -95.96 -10.54 -17.07
C VAL A 493 -94.93 -9.49 -16.67
N SER A 494 -95.26 -8.21 -16.78
CA SER A 494 -94.36 -7.12 -16.39
C SER A 494 -94.03 -7.09 -14.89
N LYS A 495 -94.89 -7.68 -14.05
CA LYS A 495 -94.72 -7.77 -12.58
C LYS A 495 -94.12 -9.11 -12.13
N MET A 496 -93.91 -10.06 -13.03
CA MET A 496 -93.32 -11.35 -12.65
C MET A 496 -91.83 -11.19 -12.31
N PRO A 497 -91.36 -11.73 -11.18
CA PRO A 497 -89.94 -11.72 -10.84
C PRO A 497 -89.10 -12.41 -11.92
N GLU A 498 -88.03 -11.74 -12.35
CA GLU A 498 -87.14 -12.19 -13.42
C GLU A 498 -86.52 -13.57 -13.12
N GLU A 499 -86.20 -13.84 -11.85
CA GLU A 499 -85.71 -15.16 -11.39
C GLU A 499 -86.71 -16.30 -11.62
N PHE A 500 -88.01 -16.06 -11.44
CA PHE A 500 -89.04 -17.08 -11.65
C PHE A 500 -89.25 -17.37 -13.14
N VAL A 501 -89.18 -16.33 -13.98
CA VAL A 501 -89.25 -16.45 -15.44
C VAL A 501 -88.07 -17.27 -15.95
N GLU A 502 -86.84 -16.90 -15.57
CA GLU A 502 -85.64 -17.64 -15.96
C GLU A 502 -85.65 -19.11 -15.51
N ALA A 503 -86.10 -19.39 -14.28
CA ALA A 503 -86.17 -20.76 -13.77
C ALA A 503 -87.18 -21.61 -14.55
N THR A 504 -88.33 -21.01 -14.89
CA THR A 504 -89.38 -21.66 -15.67
C THR A 504 -88.94 -21.90 -17.12
N GLU A 505 -88.26 -20.93 -17.74
CA GLU A 505 -87.66 -21.09 -19.07
C GLU A 505 -86.60 -22.18 -19.09
N LYS A 506 -85.67 -22.19 -18.11
CA LYS A 506 -84.66 -23.25 -17.97
C LYS A 506 -85.31 -24.62 -17.82
N SER A 507 -86.42 -24.72 -17.07
CA SER A 507 -87.18 -25.98 -16.91
C SER A 507 -87.86 -26.42 -18.21
N ARG A 508 -88.54 -25.50 -18.92
CA ARG A 508 -89.20 -25.77 -20.20
C ARG A 508 -88.21 -26.12 -21.31
N GLU A 509 -87.07 -25.45 -21.36
CA GLU A 509 -85.99 -25.76 -22.31
C GLU A 509 -85.36 -27.12 -22.00
N LYS A 510 -85.19 -27.46 -20.71
CA LYS A 510 -84.76 -28.81 -20.30
C LYS A 510 -85.77 -29.87 -20.75
N GLU A 511 -87.06 -29.63 -20.57
CA GLU A 511 -88.16 -30.51 -21.01
C GLU A 511 -88.18 -30.68 -22.54
N ARG A 512 -88.03 -29.59 -23.31
CA ARG A 512 -87.91 -29.66 -24.78
C ARG A 512 -86.71 -30.48 -25.21
N ARG A 513 -85.55 -30.30 -24.56
CA ARG A 513 -84.33 -31.08 -24.86
C ARG A 513 -84.51 -32.55 -24.53
N THR A 514 -85.15 -32.89 -23.42
CA THR A 514 -85.43 -34.31 -23.08
C THR A 514 -86.43 -34.90 -24.07
N ALA A 515 -87.50 -34.19 -24.41
CA ALA A 515 -88.48 -34.64 -25.40
C ALA A 515 -87.86 -34.83 -26.79
N ALA A 516 -87.00 -33.91 -27.24
CA ALA A 516 -86.29 -34.04 -28.51
C ALA A 516 -85.33 -35.23 -28.52
N ARG A 517 -84.61 -35.46 -27.41
CA ARG A 517 -83.73 -36.64 -27.25
C ARG A 517 -84.55 -37.93 -27.27
N GLU A 518 -85.66 -37.99 -26.54
CA GLU A 518 -86.56 -39.14 -26.54
C GLU A 518 -87.16 -39.42 -27.91
N GLN A 519 -87.61 -38.38 -28.63
CA GLN A 519 -88.10 -38.52 -30.00
C GLN A 519 -87.01 -39.06 -30.95
N LYS A 520 -85.77 -38.57 -30.83
CA LYS A 520 -84.63 -39.06 -31.64
C LYS A 520 -84.28 -40.51 -31.32
N ILE A 521 -84.27 -40.87 -30.03
CA ILE A 521 -84.04 -42.27 -29.59
C ILE A 521 -85.18 -43.17 -30.08
N ALA A 522 -86.44 -42.73 -29.95
CA ALA A 522 -87.61 -43.48 -30.42
C ALA A 522 -87.62 -43.65 -31.95
N ALA A 523 -87.23 -42.63 -32.71
CA ALA A 523 -87.07 -42.71 -34.16
C ALA A 523 -85.98 -43.70 -34.55
N SER A 524 -84.80 -43.63 -33.92
CA SER A 524 -83.72 -44.59 -34.14
C SER A 524 -84.15 -46.02 -33.77
N LYS A 525 -84.89 -46.20 -32.67
CA LYS A 525 -85.40 -47.51 -32.26
C LYS A 525 -86.42 -48.06 -33.26
N ARG A 526 -87.37 -47.24 -33.74
CA ARG A 526 -88.31 -47.63 -34.80
C ARG A 526 -87.60 -48.00 -36.09
N GLU A 527 -86.54 -47.28 -36.46
CA GLU A 527 -85.75 -47.62 -37.64
C GLU A 527 -85.00 -48.94 -37.46
N GLN A 528 -84.41 -49.18 -36.29
CA GLN A 528 -83.75 -50.45 -35.96
C GLN A 528 -84.75 -51.61 -35.94
N GLU A 529 -85.92 -51.45 -35.32
CA GLU A 529 -87.00 -52.43 -35.32
C GLU A 529 -87.52 -52.71 -36.73
N ALA A 530 -87.68 -51.67 -37.57
CA ALA A 530 -88.07 -51.84 -38.96
C ALA A 530 -87.00 -52.57 -39.78
N ARG A 531 -85.71 -52.26 -39.57
CA ARG A 531 -84.58 -52.98 -40.18
C ARG A 531 -84.57 -54.45 -39.74
N LEU A 532 -84.74 -54.72 -38.45
CA LEU A 532 -84.79 -56.07 -37.90
C LEU A 532 -85.99 -56.85 -38.46
N LYS A 533 -87.17 -56.23 -38.52
CA LYS A 533 -88.38 -56.82 -39.10
C LYS A 533 -88.19 -57.13 -40.58
N ARG A 534 -87.61 -56.21 -41.36
CA ARG A 534 -87.32 -56.41 -42.78
C ARG A 534 -86.25 -57.48 -43.01
N ALA A 535 -85.27 -57.60 -42.11
CA ALA A 535 -84.28 -58.68 -42.13
C ALA A 535 -84.91 -60.04 -41.80
N LEU A 536 -85.78 -60.11 -40.79
CA LEU A 536 -86.55 -61.30 -40.44
C LEU A 536 -87.50 -61.72 -41.56
N GLU A 537 -88.19 -60.78 -42.19
CA GLU A 537 -89.06 -61.03 -43.34
C GLU A 537 -88.26 -61.52 -44.55
N ARG A 538 -87.09 -60.92 -44.83
CA ARG A 538 -86.17 -61.41 -45.86
C ARG A 538 -85.64 -62.81 -45.56
N ALA A 539 -85.39 -63.14 -44.29
CA ALA A 539 -84.95 -64.47 -43.88
C ALA A 539 -86.07 -65.52 -43.97
N ARG A 540 -87.33 -65.12 -43.74
CA ARG A 540 -88.53 -65.97 -43.89
C ARG A 540 -88.99 -66.10 -45.35
N ALA A 541 -88.65 -65.15 -46.21
CA ALA A 541 -88.99 -65.19 -47.62
C ALA A 541 -88.28 -66.36 -48.30
N PRO A 542 -89.00 -67.20 -49.07
CA PRO A 542 -88.40 -68.33 -49.76
C PRO A 542 -87.31 -67.84 -50.74
N ILE A 543 -86.13 -68.45 -50.66
CA ILE A 543 -84.97 -68.08 -51.51
C ILE A 543 -85.29 -68.41 -52.96
N HIS A 544 -85.62 -67.39 -53.75
CA HIS A 544 -85.86 -67.53 -55.18
C HIS A 544 -84.52 -67.67 -55.92
N LYS A 545 -84.15 -68.91 -56.26
CA LYS A 545 -82.98 -69.21 -57.09
C LYS A 545 -83.27 -68.79 -58.52
N LYS A 546 -82.65 -67.70 -58.99
CA LYS A 546 -82.73 -67.28 -60.39
C LYS A 546 -82.12 -68.37 -61.28
N THR A 547 -82.93 -69.02 -62.12
CA THR A 547 -82.49 -69.99 -63.11
C THR A 547 -82.10 -69.27 -64.40
N GLY A 548 -80.81 -69.33 -64.77
CA GLY A 548 -80.26 -68.72 -65.99
C GLY A 548 -79.02 -67.84 -65.74
N LYS A 549 -78.13 -67.73 -66.74
CA LYS A 549 -76.93 -66.87 -66.66
C LYS A 549 -77.35 -65.40 -66.59
N ALA A 550 -76.92 -64.70 -65.53
CA ALA A 550 -77.16 -63.27 -65.38
C ALA A 550 -76.52 -62.49 -66.53
N LEU A 551 -77.30 -61.60 -67.15
CA LEU A 551 -76.79 -60.68 -68.17
C LEU A 551 -75.83 -59.69 -67.49
N MET A 552 -74.53 -59.83 -67.77
CA MET A 552 -73.48 -58.94 -67.28
C MET A 552 -73.62 -57.57 -67.98
N PRO A 553 -73.94 -56.47 -67.28
CA PRO A 553 -73.82 -55.15 -67.88
C PRO A 553 -72.34 -54.90 -68.22
N ARG A 554 -72.08 -54.47 -69.46
CA ARG A 554 -70.73 -54.10 -69.91
C ARG A 554 -70.23 -52.88 -69.11
N SER A 555 -68.95 -52.90 -68.74
CA SER A 555 -68.30 -51.89 -67.92
C SER A 555 -68.37 -50.49 -68.55
N GLN A 556 -68.90 -49.52 -67.80
CA GLN A 556 -68.74 -48.10 -68.12
C GLN A 556 -67.29 -47.68 -67.82
N PRO A 557 -66.68 -46.79 -68.61
CA PRO A 557 -65.29 -46.38 -68.42
C PRO A 557 -65.06 -45.69 -67.07
N ILE A 558 -63.89 -45.92 -66.47
CA ILE A 558 -63.47 -45.36 -65.18
C ILE A 558 -63.39 -43.83 -65.29
N ARG A 559 -64.42 -43.13 -64.79
CA ARG A 559 -64.32 -41.70 -64.50
C ARG A 559 -63.41 -41.52 -63.29
N LYS A 560 -62.28 -40.83 -63.46
CA LYS A 560 -61.49 -40.32 -62.33
C LYS A 560 -62.43 -39.48 -61.45
N LYS A 561 -62.54 -39.80 -60.16
CA LYS A 561 -63.25 -38.95 -59.19
C LYS A 561 -62.64 -37.55 -59.26
N LYS A 562 -63.36 -36.59 -59.84
CA LYS A 562 -63.26 -35.23 -59.30
C LYS A 562 -63.83 -35.33 -57.90
N VAL A 563 -62.99 -35.04 -56.91
CA VAL A 563 -63.46 -34.65 -55.58
C VAL A 563 -64.30 -33.41 -55.83
N GLN A 564 -65.60 -33.59 -56.02
CA GLN A 564 -66.53 -32.54 -55.69
C GLN A 564 -66.52 -32.54 -54.17
N GLU A 565 -65.92 -31.50 -53.61
CA GLU A 565 -66.28 -31.08 -52.27
C GLU A 565 -67.81 -30.99 -52.27
N GLU A 566 -68.45 -31.96 -51.61
CA GLU A 566 -69.76 -31.68 -51.06
C GLU A 566 -69.53 -30.44 -50.22
N ASN A 567 -70.01 -29.29 -50.70
CA ASN A 567 -70.28 -28.16 -49.85
C ASN A 567 -71.22 -28.71 -48.79
N LYS A 568 -70.62 -29.13 -47.67
CA LYS A 568 -71.27 -29.13 -46.39
C LYS A 568 -71.67 -27.67 -46.22
N LEU A 569 -72.87 -27.33 -46.67
CA LEU A 569 -73.56 -26.15 -46.18
C LEU A 569 -73.42 -26.27 -44.67
N ASN A 570 -72.71 -25.29 -44.10
CA ASN A 570 -72.39 -25.28 -42.68
C ASN A 570 -73.74 -25.49 -41.96
N ASP A 571 -73.82 -26.41 -40.99
CA ASP A 571 -75.07 -26.58 -40.23
C ASP A 571 -75.53 -25.22 -39.65
N GLU A 572 -74.57 -24.30 -39.42
CA GLU A 572 -74.75 -22.89 -39.06
C GLU A 572 -75.46 -22.04 -40.13
N GLU A 573 -75.27 -22.32 -41.42
CA GLU A 573 -75.89 -21.57 -42.52
C GLU A 573 -77.34 -22.03 -42.77
N VAL A 574 -77.62 -23.31 -42.50
CA VAL A 574 -78.98 -23.85 -42.45
C VAL A 574 -79.71 -23.34 -41.21
N GLU A 575 -79.05 -23.28 -40.04
CA GLU A 575 -79.60 -22.65 -38.83
C GLU A 575 -79.83 -21.15 -39.02
N LEU A 576 -78.92 -20.44 -39.69
CA LEU A 576 -79.08 -19.02 -39.99
C LEU A 576 -80.22 -18.77 -40.97
N GLN A 577 -80.38 -19.61 -42.00
CA GLN A 577 -81.54 -19.54 -42.90
C GLN A 577 -82.85 -19.89 -42.18
N ALA A 578 -82.84 -20.87 -41.28
CA ALA A 578 -84.00 -21.22 -40.46
C ALA A 578 -84.34 -20.13 -39.42
N PHE A 579 -83.34 -19.38 -38.93
CA PHE A 579 -83.51 -18.24 -38.05
C PHE A 579 -84.05 -17.01 -38.81
N LEU A 580 -83.48 -16.69 -39.97
CA LEU A 580 -83.91 -15.59 -40.84
C LEU A 580 -85.29 -15.82 -41.49
N ALA A 581 -85.73 -17.07 -41.61
CA ALA A 581 -87.05 -17.44 -42.13
C ALA A 581 -88.16 -17.43 -41.07
N ARG A 582 -87.87 -17.07 -39.80
CA ARG A 582 -88.92 -16.84 -38.81
C ARG A 582 -89.55 -15.47 -39.08
N PRO A 583 -90.87 -15.40 -39.37
CA PRO A 583 -91.56 -14.12 -39.36
C PRO A 583 -91.54 -13.56 -37.94
N ASP A 584 -91.23 -12.27 -37.83
CA ASP A 584 -91.11 -11.49 -36.60
C ASP A 584 -92.25 -11.79 -35.61
N LEU A 585 -91.86 -12.05 -34.35
CA LEU A 585 -92.71 -11.90 -33.17
C LEU A 585 -91.92 -11.08 -32.14
#